data_AF-B6H9J0-F1
#
_entry.id   AF-B6H9J0-F1
#
_cell.length_a   1.000
_cell.length_b   1.000
_cell.length_c   1.000
_cell.angle_alpha   90.00
_cell.angle_beta   90.00
_cell.angle_gamma   90.00
#
_symmetry.space_group_name_H-M   'P 1'
#
loop_
_entity.id
_entity.type
_entity.pdbx_description
1 polymer ?
#
loop_
_entity_poly.entity_id
_entity_poly.type
_entity_poly.pdbx_seq_one_letter_code
_entity_poly.pdbx_strand_id
1 'polypeptide(L)'
;MHVSRANWLLVACMGTTINASNILEVDLVFPRNETYAPTESFPVVFAFQNPERARYLNPHISYSIWNLDEGNGTVTRYHDFRSANWTGNGPYLAHEFFTLNNEGRWRVRWTLTWQSCNEYAFGNHLNVADMIRNMSTWSTWFTIQSSAPNVDLVAATANKTCPGEYGVTIDVTNKTMQVPRGVDWSGGDYTNGTCAVVASSTPTPKPDPCRVNIDKTIVASMEASLKTRLCNGLNPPTDCPEDNKNAAQQLVVTSISCLLAAFGVLGFFMM
;
A
#
# COMPACT_ATOMS: atom_id res chain seq x y z
N MET A 1 -21.04 -14.64 -68.22
CA MET A 1 -20.20 -13.69 -67.45
C MET A 1 -20.51 -13.90 -65.97
N HIS A 2 -19.58 -14.48 -65.24
CA HIS A 2 -19.72 -14.81 -63.81
C HIS A 2 -19.59 -13.53 -62.96
N VAL A 3 -20.59 -13.22 -62.15
CA VAL A 3 -20.46 -12.21 -61.09
C VAL A 3 -20.13 -12.97 -59.80
N SER A 4 -18.86 -12.89 -59.39
CA SER A 4 -18.37 -13.48 -58.15
C SER A 4 -18.82 -12.62 -56.96
N ARG A 5 -19.61 -13.20 -56.05
CA ARG A 5 -20.03 -12.58 -54.79
C ARG A 5 -18.98 -12.89 -53.73
N ALA A 6 -18.08 -11.95 -53.47
CA ALA A 6 -17.15 -12.04 -52.34
C ALA A 6 -17.89 -11.70 -51.05
N ASN A 7 -18.16 -12.72 -50.23
CA ASN A 7 -18.77 -12.58 -48.92
C ASN A 7 -17.67 -12.23 -47.91
N TRP A 8 -17.60 -10.99 -47.45
CA TRP A 8 -16.68 -10.58 -46.39
C TRP A 8 -17.29 -10.91 -45.03
N LEU A 9 -16.76 -11.94 -44.38
CA LEU A 9 -17.04 -12.23 -42.97
C LEU A 9 -16.18 -11.30 -42.11
N LEU A 10 -16.77 -10.25 -41.58
CA LEU A 10 -16.18 -9.44 -40.51
C LEU A 10 -16.31 -10.22 -39.20
N VAL A 11 -15.22 -10.88 -38.79
CA VAL A 11 -15.08 -11.41 -37.43
C VAL A 11 -14.84 -10.22 -36.51
N ALA A 12 -15.89 -9.80 -35.80
CA ALA A 12 -15.75 -8.84 -34.72
C ALA A 12 -15.16 -9.57 -33.50
N CYS A 13 -13.87 -9.38 -33.23
CA CYS A 13 -13.30 -9.73 -31.93
C CYS A 13 -13.93 -8.81 -30.89
N MET A 14 -14.94 -9.29 -30.16
CA MET A 14 -15.38 -8.65 -28.93
C MET A 14 -14.25 -8.80 -27.90
N GLY A 15 -13.32 -7.84 -27.88
CA GLY A 15 -12.43 -7.67 -26.75
C GLY A 15 -13.26 -7.32 -25.52
N THR A 16 -13.05 -8.03 -24.43
CA THR A 16 -13.61 -7.66 -23.13
C THR A 16 -13.09 -6.26 -22.78
N THR A 17 -14.00 -5.30 -22.63
CA THR A 17 -13.65 -3.96 -22.18
C THR A 17 -13.30 -4.02 -20.69
N ILE A 18 -12.01 -3.96 -20.36
CA ILE A 18 -11.55 -3.82 -18.98
C ILE A 18 -11.85 -2.38 -18.54
N ASN A 19 -12.69 -2.21 -17.53
CA ASN A 19 -12.95 -0.89 -16.97
C ASN A 19 -11.76 -0.47 -16.09
N ALA A 20 -11.02 0.56 -16.49
CA ALA A 20 -9.84 1.04 -15.77
C ALA A 20 -10.15 1.40 -14.30
N SER A 21 -11.39 1.74 -13.96
CA SER A 21 -11.80 2.02 -12.57
C SER A 21 -11.79 0.80 -11.65
N ASN A 22 -11.74 -0.42 -12.20
CA ASN A 22 -11.74 -1.66 -11.44
C ASN A 22 -10.32 -2.20 -11.20
N ILE A 23 -9.32 -1.63 -11.89
CA ILE A 23 -7.95 -2.09 -11.79
C ILE A 23 -7.31 -1.49 -10.55
N LEU A 24 -6.93 -2.36 -9.62
CA LEU A 24 -5.92 -2.07 -8.61
C LEU A 24 -4.56 -2.31 -9.23
N GLU A 25 -3.65 -1.36 -9.12
CA GLU A 25 -2.28 -1.53 -9.58
C GLU A 25 -1.31 -1.30 -8.42
N VAL A 26 -0.36 -2.21 -8.26
CA VAL A 26 0.64 -2.15 -7.20
C VAL A 26 2.03 -2.16 -7.80
N ASP A 27 2.81 -1.13 -7.54
CA ASP A 27 4.11 -0.92 -8.18
C ASP A 27 5.21 -0.70 -7.17
N LEU A 28 6.43 -1.15 -7.51
CA LEU A 28 7.64 -0.58 -6.94
C LEU A 28 7.95 0.72 -7.68
N VAL A 29 7.73 1.86 -7.02
CA VAL A 29 7.97 3.19 -7.57
C VAL A 29 9.44 3.58 -7.42
N PHE A 30 10.05 3.18 -6.32
CA PHE A 30 11.47 3.44 -6.06
C PHE A 30 12.05 2.31 -5.18
N PRO A 31 13.29 1.83 -5.45
CA PRO A 31 14.24 2.33 -6.43
C PRO A 31 13.95 1.88 -7.87
N ARG A 32 14.52 2.63 -8.82
CA ARG A 32 14.63 2.24 -10.24
C ARG A 32 16.02 1.64 -10.52
N ASN A 33 16.16 0.98 -11.67
CA ASN A 33 17.43 0.44 -12.16
C ASN A 33 18.39 1.55 -12.60
N GLU A 34 18.88 2.28 -11.61
CA GLU A 34 19.76 3.44 -11.72
C GLU A 34 20.86 3.36 -10.66
N THR A 35 21.68 4.41 -10.58
CA THR A 35 22.81 4.50 -9.66
C THR A 35 22.62 5.71 -8.74
N TYR A 36 22.78 5.51 -7.43
CA TYR A 36 22.54 6.52 -6.41
C TYR A 36 23.73 6.66 -5.46
N ALA A 37 23.90 7.84 -4.87
CA ALA A 37 24.89 8.05 -3.82
C ALA A 37 24.56 7.22 -2.55
N PRO A 38 25.56 6.81 -1.76
CA PRO A 38 25.35 6.28 -0.42
C PRO A 38 24.55 7.25 0.44
N THR A 39 23.61 6.74 1.25
CA THR A 39 22.77 7.56 2.10
C THR A 39 22.23 6.81 3.31
N GLU A 40 22.07 7.54 4.42
CA GLU A 40 21.49 7.00 5.65
C GLU A 40 19.97 6.82 5.57
N SER A 41 19.31 7.46 4.60
CA SER A 41 17.86 7.46 4.42
C SER A 41 17.48 7.14 2.96
N PHE A 42 17.90 5.97 2.47
CA PHE A 42 17.51 5.46 1.16
C PHE A 42 16.04 5.00 1.18
N PRO A 43 15.13 5.60 0.39
CA PRO A 43 13.74 5.20 0.39
C PRO A 43 13.53 3.89 -0.39
N VAL A 44 12.55 3.11 0.02
CA VAL A 44 11.86 2.14 -0.82
C VAL A 44 10.39 2.50 -0.80
N VAL A 45 9.78 2.65 -1.98
CA VAL A 45 8.44 3.19 -2.13
C VAL A 45 7.63 2.28 -3.04
N PHE A 46 6.52 1.77 -2.51
CA PHE A 46 5.48 1.11 -3.26
C PHE A 46 4.27 2.04 -3.40
N ALA A 47 3.55 1.91 -4.51
CA ALA A 47 2.28 2.61 -4.69
C ALA A 47 1.16 1.63 -4.98
N PHE A 48 0.01 1.85 -4.34
CA PHE A 48 -1.27 1.27 -4.73
C PHE A 48 -2.04 2.34 -5.48
N GLN A 49 -2.09 2.22 -6.80
CA GLN A 49 -2.91 3.08 -7.65
C GLN A 49 -4.33 2.54 -7.66
N ASN A 50 -5.32 3.43 -7.54
CA ASN A 50 -6.71 3.07 -7.25
C ASN A 50 -6.87 2.32 -5.90
N PRO A 51 -6.39 2.91 -4.79
CA PRO A 51 -6.21 2.21 -3.51
C PRO A 51 -7.51 1.68 -2.90
N GLU A 52 -8.66 2.28 -3.20
CA GLU A 52 -9.97 1.83 -2.71
C GLU A 52 -10.27 0.36 -3.06
N ARG A 53 -9.73 -0.14 -4.18
CA ARG A 53 -9.87 -1.52 -4.64
C ARG A 53 -9.09 -2.53 -3.78
N ALA A 54 -8.12 -2.08 -2.98
CA ALA A 54 -7.34 -2.95 -2.11
C ALA A 54 -8.05 -3.31 -0.80
N ARG A 55 -9.08 -2.55 -0.41
CA ARG A 55 -9.74 -2.63 0.91
C ARG A 55 -10.15 -4.05 1.31
N TYR A 56 -10.67 -4.83 0.37
CA TYR A 56 -11.24 -6.15 0.61
C TYR A 56 -10.36 -7.31 0.12
N LEU A 57 -9.08 -7.04 -0.15
CA LEU A 57 -8.13 -8.02 -0.69
C LEU A 57 -7.11 -8.55 0.33
N ASN A 58 -7.08 -8.03 1.56
CA ASN A 58 -6.04 -8.34 2.55
C ASN A 58 -4.62 -8.36 1.93
N PRO A 59 -4.20 -7.25 1.28
CA PRO A 59 -2.91 -7.21 0.63
C PRO A 59 -1.79 -7.23 1.68
N HIS A 60 -0.65 -7.77 1.29
CA HIS A 60 0.57 -7.78 2.09
C HIS A 60 1.77 -7.72 1.16
N ILE A 61 2.71 -6.81 1.45
CA ILE A 61 3.98 -6.71 0.73
C ILE A 61 5.08 -7.17 1.67
N SER A 62 5.83 -8.18 1.26
CA SER A 62 7.10 -8.55 1.87
C SER A 62 8.22 -8.22 0.89
N TYR A 63 9.34 -7.71 1.39
CA TYR A 63 10.46 -7.38 0.52
C TYR A 63 11.77 -7.44 1.26
N SER A 64 12.84 -7.58 0.49
CA SER A 64 14.19 -7.67 1.00
C SER A 64 15.14 -6.88 0.13
N ILE A 65 16.05 -6.18 0.79
CA ILE A 65 17.13 -5.44 0.17
C ILE A 65 18.44 -6.18 0.43
N TRP A 66 19.24 -6.33 -0.63
CA TRP A 66 20.47 -7.11 -0.61
C TRP A 66 21.60 -6.40 -1.34
N ASN A 67 22.75 -6.29 -0.69
CA ASN A 67 24.02 -6.05 -1.38
C ASN A 67 24.51 -7.38 -1.96
N LEU A 68 24.62 -7.45 -3.28
CA LEU A 68 25.03 -8.67 -3.98
C LEU A 68 26.54 -8.90 -3.91
N ASP A 69 27.32 -7.87 -3.60
CA ASP A 69 28.79 -7.94 -3.59
C ASP A 69 29.34 -8.40 -2.23
N GLU A 70 28.61 -8.14 -1.14
CA GLU A 70 29.02 -8.51 0.23
C GLU A 70 28.44 -9.85 0.70
N GLY A 71 27.41 -10.39 0.02
CA GLY A 71 26.79 -11.69 0.30
C GLY A 71 26.01 -11.82 1.62
N ASN A 72 26.22 -10.91 2.59
CA ASN A 72 25.64 -10.93 3.93
C ASN A 72 25.05 -9.56 4.29
N GLY A 73 23.77 -9.35 3.98
CA GLY A 73 23.09 -8.09 4.30
C GLY A 73 21.60 -8.09 4.01
N THR A 74 20.93 -9.21 4.24
CA THR A 74 19.48 -9.31 3.99
C THR A 74 18.71 -8.55 5.05
N VAL A 75 18.08 -7.44 4.66
CA VAL A 75 17.07 -6.80 5.50
C VAL A 75 15.70 -7.11 4.90
N THR A 76 14.93 -7.97 5.58
CA THR A 76 13.52 -8.23 5.20
C THR A 76 12.60 -7.26 5.93
N ARG A 77 11.62 -6.73 5.19
CA ARG A 77 10.58 -5.84 5.66
C ARG A 77 9.21 -6.28 5.16
N TYR A 78 8.21 -5.76 5.86
CA TYR A 78 6.82 -6.10 5.64
C TYR A 78 5.99 -4.84 5.79
N HIS A 79 5.08 -4.61 4.86
CA HIS A 79 4.01 -3.65 5.06
C HIS A 79 2.75 -4.38 5.52
N ASP A 80 2.27 -3.98 6.69
CA ASP A 80 0.98 -4.37 7.23
C ASP A 80 -0.05 -3.28 6.89
N PHE A 81 -1.11 -3.68 6.20
CA PHE A 81 -2.13 -2.77 5.71
C PHE A 81 -3.46 -2.88 6.46
N ARG A 82 -3.51 -3.56 7.61
CA ARG A 82 -4.73 -3.70 8.42
C ARG A 82 -5.31 -2.36 8.88
N SER A 83 -4.46 -1.36 9.10
CA SER A 83 -4.84 0.01 9.47
C SER A 83 -4.72 1.02 8.32
N ALA A 84 -4.49 0.56 7.09
CA ALA A 84 -4.32 1.45 5.95
C ALA A 84 -5.63 2.17 5.63
N ASN A 85 -5.53 3.49 5.43
CA ASN A 85 -6.64 4.26 4.91
C ASN A 85 -6.64 4.18 3.37
N TRP A 86 -7.52 3.35 2.82
CA TRP A 86 -7.69 3.19 1.38
C TRP A 86 -8.52 4.29 0.70
N THR A 87 -9.00 5.28 1.47
CA THR A 87 -9.76 6.42 0.93
C THR A 87 -8.83 7.58 0.60
N GLY A 88 -8.96 8.13 -0.62
CA GLY A 88 -8.13 9.24 -1.06
C GLY A 88 -8.20 9.47 -2.58
N ASN A 89 -7.86 10.69 -3.00
CA ASN A 89 -7.89 11.11 -4.41
C ASN A 89 -6.59 10.81 -5.18
N GLY A 90 -5.75 9.89 -4.67
CA GLY A 90 -4.44 9.58 -5.24
C GLY A 90 -3.94 8.20 -4.82
N PRO A 91 -2.74 7.79 -5.26
CA PRO A 91 -2.17 6.51 -4.87
C PRO A 91 -1.87 6.46 -3.38
N TYR A 92 -2.05 5.29 -2.76
CA TYR A 92 -1.54 5.03 -1.42
C TYR A 92 -0.07 4.66 -1.49
N LEU A 93 0.80 5.38 -0.78
CA LEU A 93 2.25 5.18 -0.81
C LEU A 93 2.74 4.44 0.44
N ALA A 94 3.13 3.18 0.28
CA ALA A 94 3.78 2.41 1.33
C ALA A 94 5.29 2.61 1.23
N HIS A 95 5.95 3.04 2.31
CA HIS A 95 7.36 3.39 2.25
C HIS A 95 8.13 3.11 3.54
N GLU A 96 9.43 2.85 3.36
CA GLU A 96 10.39 2.72 4.44
C GLU A 96 11.76 3.25 3.99
N PHE A 97 12.59 3.64 4.96
CA PHE A 97 13.92 4.18 4.73
C PHE A 97 14.98 3.23 5.27
N PHE A 98 16.09 3.11 4.55
CA PHE A 98 17.20 2.21 4.84
C PHE A 98 18.52 2.96 4.79
N THR A 99 19.45 2.58 5.65
CA THR A 99 20.83 3.04 5.57
C THR A 99 21.59 2.18 4.57
N LEU A 100 21.92 2.75 3.41
CA LEU A 100 22.70 2.11 2.34
C LEU A 100 24.00 2.90 2.14
N ASN A 101 24.98 2.64 3.00
CA ASN A 101 26.26 3.37 2.99
C ASN A 101 27.36 2.66 2.20
N ASN A 102 27.18 1.36 1.91
CA ASN A 102 28.17 0.57 1.21
C ASN A 102 27.93 0.65 -0.29
N GLU A 103 28.99 0.91 -1.05
CA GLU A 103 28.96 0.80 -2.50
C GLU A 103 28.69 -0.65 -2.93
N GLY A 104 28.16 -0.79 -4.13
CA GLY A 104 27.97 -2.10 -4.76
C GLY A 104 26.67 -2.21 -5.53
N ARG A 105 26.42 -3.41 -6.03
CA ARG A 105 25.19 -3.76 -6.74
C ARG A 105 24.17 -4.27 -5.75
N TRP A 106 23.03 -3.60 -5.71
CA TRP A 106 21.93 -3.91 -4.82
C TRP A 106 20.74 -4.50 -5.56
N ARG A 107 19.90 -5.24 -4.82
CA ARG A 107 18.63 -5.78 -5.31
C ARG A 107 17.54 -5.56 -4.27
N VAL A 108 16.41 -4.98 -4.70
CA VAL A 108 15.14 -5.11 -3.99
C VAL A 108 14.36 -6.24 -4.64
N ARG A 109 14.01 -7.26 -3.86
CA ARG A 109 13.03 -8.28 -4.25
C ARG A 109 11.81 -8.12 -3.38
N TRP A 110 10.64 -8.10 -3.99
CA TRP A 110 9.39 -7.93 -3.27
C TRP A 110 8.34 -8.89 -3.78
N THR A 111 7.45 -9.26 -2.88
CA THR A 111 6.33 -10.14 -3.13
C THR A 111 5.07 -9.45 -2.65
N LEU A 112 4.12 -9.24 -3.56
CA LEU A 112 2.75 -8.93 -3.18
C LEU A 112 2.00 -10.25 -3.00
N THR A 113 1.36 -10.39 -1.85
CA THR A 113 0.36 -11.43 -1.62
C THR A 113 -0.98 -10.77 -1.36
N TRP A 114 -2.05 -11.36 -1.86
CA TRP A 114 -3.41 -10.88 -1.67
C TRP A 114 -4.39 -12.05 -1.72
N GLN A 115 -5.57 -11.83 -1.16
CA GLN A 115 -6.63 -12.81 -1.05
C GLN A 115 -7.93 -12.26 -1.65
N SER A 116 -8.75 -13.12 -2.21
CA SER A 116 -10.05 -12.75 -2.79
C SER A 116 -11.10 -13.81 -2.48
N CYS A 117 -12.37 -13.46 -2.64
CA CYS A 117 -13.45 -14.40 -2.47
C CYS A 117 -13.35 -15.54 -3.48
N ASN A 118 -13.57 -16.76 -3.03
CA ASN A 118 -13.88 -17.86 -3.92
C ASN A 118 -15.38 -17.82 -4.27
N GLU A 119 -15.74 -17.03 -5.29
CA GLU A 119 -17.13 -16.76 -5.64
C GLU A 119 -17.95 -18.05 -5.81
N TYR A 120 -17.39 -19.02 -6.52
CA TYR A 120 -18.04 -20.30 -6.75
C TYR A 120 -18.20 -21.10 -5.45
N ALA A 121 -17.14 -21.25 -4.65
CA ALA A 121 -17.20 -22.08 -3.45
C ALA A 121 -18.07 -21.47 -2.35
N PHE A 122 -18.01 -20.14 -2.18
CA PHE A 122 -18.82 -19.42 -1.21
C PHE A 122 -20.30 -19.38 -1.62
N GLY A 123 -20.58 -19.18 -2.92
CA GLY A 123 -21.94 -19.17 -3.45
C GLY A 123 -22.65 -20.53 -3.41
N ASN A 124 -21.89 -21.63 -3.49
CA ASN A 124 -22.41 -23.00 -3.43
C ASN A 124 -22.28 -23.65 -2.04
N HIS A 125 -21.85 -22.90 -1.02
CA HIS A 125 -21.68 -23.39 0.36
C HIS A 125 -20.85 -24.68 0.46
N LEU A 126 -19.73 -24.75 -0.29
CA LEU A 126 -18.89 -25.95 -0.28
C LEU A 126 -18.18 -26.10 1.07
N ASN A 127 -18.17 -27.32 1.62
CA ASN A 127 -17.59 -27.63 2.94
C ASN A 127 -16.06 -27.44 3.03
N VAL A 128 -15.38 -27.34 1.88
CA VAL A 128 -13.92 -27.15 1.77
C VAL A 128 -13.56 -25.81 1.13
N ALA A 129 -14.48 -24.83 1.18
CA ALA A 129 -14.23 -23.51 0.64
C ALA A 129 -13.13 -22.79 1.45
N ASP A 130 -12.22 -22.13 0.74
CA ASP A 130 -11.18 -21.27 1.31
C ASP A 130 -11.03 -20.02 0.43
N MET A 131 -10.34 -19.00 0.95
CA MET A 131 -9.97 -17.80 0.23
C MET A 131 -9.08 -18.15 -0.97
N ILE A 132 -9.27 -17.46 -2.09
CA ILE A 132 -8.33 -17.55 -3.21
C ILE A 132 -7.11 -16.69 -2.86
N ARG A 133 -5.95 -17.32 -2.69
CA ARG A 133 -4.68 -16.63 -2.43
C ARG A 133 -3.85 -16.53 -3.70
N ASN A 134 -3.38 -15.34 -4.00
CA ASN A 134 -2.47 -15.09 -5.12
C ASN A 134 -1.18 -14.42 -4.62
N MET A 135 -0.11 -14.60 -5.39
CA MET A 135 1.13 -13.88 -5.16
C MET A 135 1.85 -13.56 -6.47
N SER A 136 2.59 -12.46 -6.46
CA SER A 136 3.48 -12.07 -7.54
C SER A 136 4.78 -11.56 -6.93
N THR A 137 5.90 -11.96 -7.52
CA THR A 137 7.24 -11.60 -7.02
C THR A 137 8.04 -10.97 -8.12
N TRP A 138 8.67 -9.84 -7.80
CA TRP A 138 9.50 -9.09 -8.72
C TRP A 138 10.85 -8.77 -8.10
N SER A 139 11.78 -8.33 -8.95
CA SER A 139 13.09 -7.87 -8.50
C SER A 139 13.56 -6.72 -9.35
N THR A 140 14.16 -5.74 -8.69
CA THR A 140 14.79 -4.58 -9.31
C THR A 140 16.21 -4.49 -8.77
N TRP A 141 17.16 -4.34 -9.69
CA TRP A 141 18.57 -4.14 -9.39
C TRP A 141 18.89 -2.67 -9.51
N PHE A 142 19.81 -2.18 -8.70
CA PHE A 142 20.31 -0.80 -8.73
C PHE A 142 21.73 -0.78 -8.17
N THR A 143 22.40 0.37 -8.22
CA THR A 143 23.78 0.51 -7.76
C THR A 143 23.90 1.64 -6.75
N ILE A 144 24.70 1.44 -5.71
CA ILE A 144 25.15 2.49 -4.80
C ILE A 144 26.62 2.80 -5.11
N GLN A 145 26.94 4.08 -5.33
CA GLN A 145 28.28 4.53 -5.68
C GLN A 145 28.49 5.99 -5.27
N SER A 146 29.64 6.32 -4.67
CA SER A 146 29.91 7.65 -4.08
C SER A 146 29.91 8.79 -5.10
N SER A 147 30.22 8.52 -6.37
CA SER A 147 30.21 9.51 -7.45
C SER A 147 28.83 9.78 -8.05
N ALA A 148 27.81 9.03 -7.63
CA ALA A 148 26.46 9.14 -8.18
C ALA A 148 25.69 10.33 -7.58
N PRO A 149 24.60 10.78 -8.21
CA PRO A 149 23.71 11.77 -7.64
C PRO A 149 23.04 11.29 -6.35
N ASN A 150 22.75 12.22 -5.44
CA ASN A 150 21.88 11.95 -4.29
C ASN A 150 20.49 11.50 -4.75
N VAL A 151 19.80 10.75 -3.90
CA VAL A 151 18.41 10.34 -4.15
C VAL A 151 17.51 11.57 -4.28
N ASP A 152 16.79 11.65 -5.40
CA ASP A 152 15.75 12.64 -5.65
C ASP A 152 14.50 11.91 -6.16
N LEU A 153 13.51 11.72 -5.28
CA LEU A 153 12.26 11.02 -5.61
C LEU A 153 11.42 11.80 -6.63
N VAL A 154 11.51 13.13 -6.64
CA VAL A 154 10.76 13.97 -7.58
C VAL A 154 11.34 13.78 -8.97
N ALA A 155 12.66 13.88 -9.12
CA ALA A 155 13.32 13.62 -10.40
C ALA A 155 13.18 12.14 -10.84
N ALA A 156 13.17 11.20 -9.89
CA ALA A 156 13.02 9.77 -10.20
C ALA A 156 11.64 9.39 -10.73
N THR A 157 10.61 10.20 -10.46
CA THR A 157 9.23 9.96 -10.90
C THR A 157 8.74 10.94 -11.97
N ALA A 158 9.48 12.02 -12.24
CA ALA A 158 9.16 12.98 -13.28
C ALA A 158 9.40 12.42 -14.70
N ASN A 159 8.33 12.12 -15.43
CA ASN A 159 8.30 11.80 -16.86
C ASN A 159 9.36 10.77 -17.32
N LYS A 160 9.65 9.78 -16.47
CA LYS A 160 10.51 8.66 -16.84
C LYS A 160 9.70 7.57 -17.55
N THR A 161 10.38 6.74 -18.32
CA THR A 161 9.80 5.50 -18.86
C THR A 161 10.03 4.38 -17.86
N CYS A 162 8.96 3.77 -17.39
CA CYS A 162 9.04 2.60 -16.50
C CYS A 162 8.86 1.33 -17.31
N PRO A 163 9.65 0.28 -17.05
CA PRO A 163 9.29 -1.05 -17.50
C PRO A 163 7.97 -1.45 -16.83
N GLY A 164 6.97 -1.80 -17.63
CA GLY A 164 5.70 -2.35 -17.14
C GLY A 164 5.83 -3.78 -16.61
N GLU A 165 7.03 -4.20 -16.21
CA GLU A 165 7.31 -5.52 -15.63
C GLU A 165 7.43 -5.44 -14.10
N TYR A 166 7.43 -4.24 -13.51
CA TYR A 166 7.65 -4.05 -12.06
C TYR A 166 6.38 -3.68 -11.30
N GLY A 167 5.23 -4.10 -11.83
CA GLY A 167 3.91 -3.83 -11.26
C GLY A 167 3.01 -5.07 -11.28
N VAL A 168 1.95 -5.02 -10.49
CA VAL A 168 0.91 -6.05 -10.43
C VAL A 168 -0.44 -5.37 -10.64
N THR A 169 -1.18 -5.76 -11.67
CA THR A 169 -2.56 -5.32 -11.89
C THR A 169 -3.53 -6.40 -11.46
N ILE A 170 -4.57 -6.01 -10.72
CA ILE A 170 -5.63 -6.89 -10.24
C ILE A 170 -6.96 -6.29 -10.69
N ASP A 171 -7.75 -7.06 -11.43
CA ASP A 171 -9.10 -6.66 -11.83
C ASP A 171 -10.08 -6.95 -10.69
N VAL A 172 -10.31 -5.93 -9.86
CA VAL A 172 -11.18 -6.00 -8.69
C VAL A 172 -12.57 -5.58 -9.11
N THR A 173 -13.46 -6.57 -9.20
CA THR A 173 -14.84 -6.32 -9.60
C THR A 173 -15.57 -5.46 -8.55
N ASN A 174 -16.75 -4.95 -8.90
CA ASN A 174 -17.63 -4.28 -7.94
C ASN A 174 -18.35 -5.26 -6.99
N LYS A 175 -18.10 -6.57 -7.11
CA LYS A 175 -18.75 -7.59 -6.29
C LYS A 175 -17.92 -7.90 -5.05
N THR A 176 -18.61 -7.91 -3.91
CA THR A 176 -18.08 -8.41 -2.64
C THR A 176 -18.95 -9.56 -2.14
N MET A 177 -18.41 -10.38 -1.25
CA MET A 177 -19.14 -11.47 -0.61
C MET A 177 -18.79 -11.55 0.87
N GLN A 178 -19.75 -12.05 1.66
CA GLN A 178 -19.48 -12.45 3.04
C GLN A 178 -18.69 -13.75 3.04
N VAL A 179 -17.60 -13.78 3.79
CA VAL A 179 -16.80 -14.98 4.01
C VAL A 179 -17.59 -15.93 4.91
N PRO A 180 -17.83 -17.19 4.49
CA PRO A 180 -18.57 -18.15 5.31
C PRO A 180 -17.93 -18.42 6.66
N ARG A 181 -18.77 -18.71 7.66
CA ARG A 181 -18.30 -19.08 9.00
C ARG A 181 -17.45 -20.35 8.93
N GLY A 182 -16.23 -20.30 9.46
CA GLY A 182 -15.29 -21.42 9.49
C GLY A 182 -14.15 -21.33 8.46
N VAL A 183 -14.21 -20.39 7.53
CA VAL A 183 -13.07 -20.04 6.67
C VAL A 183 -12.13 -19.14 7.47
N ASP A 184 -10.85 -19.51 7.55
CA ASP A 184 -9.83 -18.70 8.22
C ASP A 184 -9.38 -17.55 7.32
N TRP A 185 -9.63 -16.31 7.76
CA TRP A 185 -9.26 -15.14 7.00
C TRP A 185 -9.03 -13.92 7.92
N SER A 186 -7.76 -13.57 8.13
CA SER A 186 -7.36 -12.39 8.93
C SER A 186 -7.84 -11.06 8.36
N GLY A 187 -8.19 -11.02 7.07
CA GLY A 187 -8.82 -9.84 6.46
C GLY A 187 -10.18 -9.51 7.07
N GLY A 188 -10.87 -10.50 7.66
CA GLY A 188 -12.18 -10.35 8.26
C GLY A 188 -12.22 -9.34 9.41
N ASP A 189 -11.14 -9.22 10.18
CA ASP A 189 -11.03 -8.39 11.39
C ASP A 189 -11.30 -6.90 11.12
N TYR A 190 -10.92 -6.42 9.94
CA TYR A 190 -11.02 -5.00 9.57
C TYR A 190 -11.89 -4.76 8.32
N THR A 191 -12.42 -5.82 7.71
CA THR A 191 -13.38 -5.75 6.59
C THR A 191 -14.79 -6.19 6.97
N ASN A 192 -15.03 -6.53 8.25
CA ASN A 192 -16.28 -7.12 8.72
C ASN A 192 -16.64 -8.37 7.91
N GLY A 193 -15.69 -9.30 7.78
CA GLY A 193 -15.89 -10.58 7.07
C GLY A 193 -16.20 -10.45 5.57
N THR A 194 -15.93 -9.29 4.96
CA THR A 194 -16.30 -9.02 3.56
C THR A 194 -15.08 -9.04 2.65
N CYS A 195 -15.04 -9.92 1.65
CA CYS A 195 -13.96 -9.97 0.66
C CYS A 195 -14.40 -9.43 -0.71
N ALA A 196 -13.45 -9.08 -1.58
CA ALA A 196 -13.73 -8.74 -2.98
C ALA A 196 -13.61 -9.97 -3.90
N VAL A 197 -14.43 -9.99 -4.95
CA VAL A 197 -14.32 -10.92 -6.07
C VAL A 197 -13.43 -10.27 -7.14
N VAL A 198 -12.47 -11.02 -7.67
CA VAL A 198 -11.63 -10.58 -8.78
C VAL A 198 -12.04 -11.27 -10.08
N ALA A 199 -11.87 -10.59 -11.20
CA ALA A 199 -12.09 -11.19 -12.51
C ALA A 199 -10.81 -11.90 -13.00
N SER A 200 -10.99 -12.98 -13.75
CA SER A 200 -9.92 -13.49 -14.60
C SER A 200 -9.76 -12.55 -15.79
N SER A 201 -8.79 -11.65 -15.73
CA SER A 201 -8.46 -10.75 -16.84
C SER A 201 -7.52 -11.43 -17.82
N THR A 202 -8.02 -11.71 -19.03
CA THR A 202 -7.23 -12.18 -20.18
C THR A 202 -7.46 -11.26 -21.38
N PRO A 203 -6.44 -10.50 -21.84
CA PRO A 203 -5.11 -10.36 -21.25
C PRO A 203 -5.12 -9.54 -19.95
N THR A 204 -4.16 -9.81 -19.07
CA THR A 204 -3.92 -9.00 -17.87
C THR A 204 -3.49 -7.59 -18.30
N PRO A 205 -4.07 -6.51 -17.73
CA PRO A 205 -3.63 -5.15 -18.02
C PRO A 205 -2.13 -4.99 -17.80
N LYS A 206 -1.47 -4.24 -18.67
CA LYS A 206 -0.07 -3.89 -18.47
C LYS A 206 0.01 -2.82 -17.37
N PRO A 207 0.82 -3.01 -16.31
CA PRO A 207 1.01 -1.96 -15.31
C PRO A 207 1.76 -0.76 -15.92
N ASP A 208 1.47 0.40 -15.37
CA ASP A 208 2.11 1.69 -15.60
C ASP A 208 2.67 2.29 -14.29
N PRO A 209 3.82 1.78 -13.81
CA PRO A 209 4.47 2.28 -12.60
C PRO A 209 4.90 3.75 -12.65
N CYS A 210 4.93 4.36 -13.84
CA CYS A 210 5.38 5.74 -14.05
C CYS A 210 4.23 6.75 -14.02
N ARG A 211 2.98 6.28 -13.95
CA ARG A 211 1.81 7.14 -13.68
C ARG A 211 1.88 7.77 -12.28
N VAL A 212 2.62 7.15 -11.35
CA VAL A 212 2.83 7.68 -10.00
C VAL A 212 3.86 8.79 -10.04
N ASN A 213 3.41 10.01 -9.77
CA ASN A 213 4.27 11.18 -9.61
C ASN A 213 4.43 11.50 -8.11
N ILE A 214 5.67 11.56 -7.63
CA ILE A 214 6.00 11.97 -6.27
C ILE A 214 6.47 13.42 -6.34
N ASP A 215 5.70 14.35 -5.78
CA ASP A 215 6.10 15.74 -5.69
C ASP A 215 6.77 16.07 -4.34
N LYS A 216 7.24 17.32 -4.20
CA LYS A 216 7.92 17.78 -2.98
C LYS A 216 7.03 17.70 -1.73
N THR A 217 5.71 17.84 -1.88
CA THR A 217 4.77 17.76 -0.75
C THR A 217 4.63 16.32 -0.26
N ILE A 218 4.63 15.35 -1.17
CA ILE A 218 4.64 13.93 -0.86
C ILE A 218 5.96 13.56 -0.18
N VAL A 219 7.10 14.01 -0.70
CA VAL A 219 8.42 13.78 -0.07
C VAL A 219 8.43 14.31 1.37
N ALA A 220 8.00 15.57 1.57
CA ALA A 220 7.92 16.16 2.91
C ALA A 220 6.98 15.37 3.84
N SER A 221 5.86 14.84 3.32
CA SER A 221 4.97 13.98 4.10
C SER A 221 5.60 12.65 4.49
N MET A 222 6.42 12.04 3.61
CA MET A 222 7.14 10.80 3.91
C MET A 222 8.23 11.03 4.96
N GLU A 223 8.97 12.12 4.86
CA GLU A 223 9.97 12.52 5.86
C GLU A 223 9.32 12.83 7.21
N ALA A 224 8.17 13.52 7.22
CA ALA A 224 7.39 13.75 8.43
C ALA A 224 6.94 12.43 9.07
N SER A 225 6.46 11.47 8.27
CA SER A 225 6.10 10.12 8.72
C SER A 225 7.30 9.37 9.32
N LEU A 226 8.49 9.46 8.69
CA LEU A 226 9.73 8.93 9.27
C LEU A 226 10.04 9.59 10.61
N LYS A 227 10.00 10.92 10.68
CA LYS A 227 10.25 11.67 11.92
C LYS A 227 9.28 11.25 13.04
N THR A 228 7.98 11.14 12.75
CA THR A 228 7.00 10.65 13.73
C THR A 228 7.34 9.24 14.23
N ARG A 229 7.74 8.32 13.34
CA ARG A 229 8.15 6.96 13.74
C ARG A 229 9.39 6.98 14.64
N LEU A 230 10.40 7.79 14.29
CA LEU A 230 11.62 7.95 15.10
C LEU A 230 11.30 8.54 16.48
N CYS A 231 10.42 9.55 16.53
CA CYS A 231 10.00 10.18 17.78
C CYS A 231 9.17 9.26 18.70
N ASN A 232 8.46 8.29 18.13
CA ASN A 232 7.74 7.27 18.88
C ASN A 232 8.61 6.05 19.22
N GLY A 233 9.87 6.05 18.78
CA GLY A 233 10.82 4.97 19.02
C GLY A 233 11.41 4.98 20.43
N LEU A 234 12.18 3.94 20.75
CA LEU A 234 12.82 3.80 22.07
C LEU A 234 13.91 4.86 22.34
N ASN A 235 14.51 5.40 21.28
CA ASN A 235 15.57 6.42 21.34
C ASN A 235 15.20 7.60 20.43
N PRO A 236 14.24 8.45 20.84
CA PRO A 236 13.78 9.54 19.99
C PRO A 236 14.86 10.62 19.82
N PRO A 237 14.98 11.22 18.62
CA PRO A 237 15.79 12.40 18.40
C PRO A 237 15.44 13.57 19.35
N THR A 238 16.39 14.46 19.61
CA THR A 238 16.20 15.61 20.50
C THR A 238 15.25 16.67 19.94
N ASP A 239 15.04 16.69 18.62
CA ASP A 239 14.19 17.64 17.89
C ASP A 239 12.76 17.13 17.68
N CYS A 240 12.36 16.09 18.42
CA CYS A 240 10.99 15.61 18.47
C CYS A 240 10.08 16.63 19.15
N PRO A 241 8.86 16.86 18.63
CA PRO A 241 7.89 17.72 19.29
C PRO A 241 7.67 17.28 20.74
N GLU A 242 7.60 18.23 21.68
CA GLU A 242 7.49 17.91 23.12
C GLU A 242 6.15 17.24 23.50
N ASP A 243 5.15 17.25 22.60
CA ASP A 243 3.83 16.67 22.83
C ASP A 243 3.71 15.26 22.26
N ASN A 244 4.22 14.30 23.03
CA ASN A 244 3.62 12.96 23.27
C ASN A 244 4.44 12.14 24.29
N LYS A 245 5.09 12.82 25.25
CA LYS A 245 5.53 12.15 26.48
C LYS A 245 4.27 11.82 27.30
N ASN A 246 3.75 10.60 27.12
CA ASN A 246 2.69 9.92 27.90
C ASN A 246 1.25 9.93 27.35
N ALA A 247 0.99 9.19 26.25
CA ALA A 247 -0.36 8.64 26.01
C ALA A 247 -0.62 7.32 26.78
N ALA A 248 0.38 6.76 27.47
CA ALA A 248 0.29 5.50 28.21
C ALA A 248 0.22 5.65 29.74
N GLN A 249 0.16 6.88 30.30
CA GLN A 249 0.25 7.08 31.76
C GLN A 249 -0.74 8.07 32.40
N GLN A 250 -1.80 8.50 31.73
CA GLN A 250 -2.89 9.24 32.40
C GLN A 250 -4.25 8.57 32.23
N LEU A 251 -4.37 7.40 32.87
CA LEU A 251 -5.65 6.86 33.35
C LEU A 251 -5.69 6.99 34.88
N VAL A 252 -5.55 8.21 35.40
CA VAL A 252 -6.08 8.59 36.71
C VAL A 252 -6.42 10.08 36.65
N VAL A 253 -7.65 10.40 36.28
CA VAL A 253 -8.29 11.63 36.79
C VAL A 253 -9.32 11.16 37.81
N THR A 254 -8.86 11.17 39.05
CA THR A 254 -9.68 11.16 40.25
C THR A 254 -10.71 12.28 40.14
N SER A 255 -11.99 11.90 40.13
CA SER A 255 -13.10 12.82 40.26
C SER A 255 -13.07 13.45 41.66
N ILE A 256 -12.41 14.59 41.81
CA ILE A 256 -12.55 15.45 42.97
C ILE A 256 -13.72 16.40 42.68
N SER A 257 -14.91 15.96 43.09
CA SER A 257 -16.11 16.79 43.15
C SER A 257 -15.95 17.84 44.26
N CYS A 258 -15.59 19.07 43.89
CA CYS A 258 -15.74 20.22 44.78
C CYS A 258 -17.22 20.65 44.82
N LEU A 259 -17.97 20.09 45.78
CA LEU A 259 -19.24 20.66 46.22
C LEU A 259 -18.97 21.96 46.98
N LEU A 260 -19.19 23.11 46.33
CA LEU A 260 -19.29 24.38 47.02
C LEU A 260 -20.71 24.51 47.58
N ALA A 261 -20.84 24.37 48.89
CA ALA A 261 -21.98 24.82 49.65
C ALA A 261 -21.90 26.35 49.84
N ALA A 262 -22.94 27.07 49.43
CA ALA A 262 -23.22 28.41 49.90
C ALA A 262 -24.70 28.49 50.27
N PHE A 263 -24.97 28.51 51.57
CA PHE A 263 -26.29 28.78 52.14
C PHE A 263 -26.50 30.30 52.30
N GLY A 264 -27.72 30.75 51.93
CA GLY A 264 -28.41 31.89 52.54
C GLY A 264 -28.22 33.26 51.89
N VAL A 265 -29.20 34.17 51.82
CA VAL A 265 -30.51 34.25 52.47
C VAL A 265 -31.31 35.43 51.83
N LEU A 266 -32.64 35.29 51.79
CA LEU A 266 -33.73 36.31 51.72
C LEU A 266 -33.92 37.25 50.51
N GLY A 267 -35.03 37.00 49.78
CA GLY A 267 -36.22 37.86 49.82
C GLY A 267 -36.55 38.74 48.60
N PHE A 268 -37.61 38.39 47.83
CA PHE A 268 -38.88 39.16 47.74
C PHE A 268 -39.90 38.56 46.74
N PHE A 269 -41.11 38.29 47.27
CA PHE A 269 -42.47 38.24 46.72
C PHE A 269 -42.80 38.28 45.21
N MET A 270 -43.52 37.24 44.77
CA MET A 270 -44.81 37.22 44.02
C MET A 270 -45.27 35.74 44.07
N MET A 271 -46.39 35.28 44.60
CA MET A 271 -47.77 35.77 44.81
C MET A 271 -48.28 35.33 46.19
#